data_AF-S8DQJ4-F1
#
_entry.id   AF-S8DQJ4-F1
#
_cell.length_a   1.000
_cell.length_b   1.000
_cell.length_c   1.000
_cell.angle_alpha   90.00
_cell.angle_beta   90.00
_cell.angle_gamma   90.00
#
_symmetry.space_group_name_H-M   'P 1'
#
loop_
_entity.id
_entity.type
_entity.pdbx_description
1 polymer ?
#
loop_
_entity_poly.entity_id
_entity_poly.type
_entity_poly.pdbx_seq_one_letter_code
_entity_poly.pdbx_strand_id
1 'polypeptide(L)'
;MTQQSEVTADILTQDEMINWLKTTDAKLTFVGEPIPGINSPAGLVSREALSTTVTYCSQRIDSVCGGACTVYTGGATCLDAPNTNCLAATNNVGFCSSSGCGGSCNQLSTCGTQLDDGYCYTPDTQSILVGNY
;
A
#
# COMPACT_ATOMS: atom_id res chain seq x y z
N MET A 1 -25.33 50.81 -21.69
CA MET A 1 -24.64 49.61 -22.20
C MET A 1 -23.94 48.99 -21.00
N THR A 2 -24.57 48.02 -20.36
CA THR A 2 -24.02 47.35 -19.17
C THR A 2 -23.22 46.16 -19.67
N GLN A 3 -21.89 46.22 -19.58
CA GLN A 3 -21.04 45.08 -19.91
C GLN A 3 -21.32 43.98 -18.87
N GLN A 4 -22.00 42.91 -19.28
CA GLN A 4 -22.00 41.66 -18.52
C GLN A 4 -20.62 41.03 -18.74
N SER A 5 -19.81 40.98 -17.68
CA SER A 5 -18.63 40.12 -17.69
C SER A 5 -19.13 38.68 -17.73
N GLU A 6 -18.87 37.98 -18.84
CA GLU A 6 -19.17 36.55 -18.94
C GLU A 6 -18.32 35.82 -17.91
N VAL A 7 -18.96 35.31 -16.85
CA VAL A 7 -18.29 34.45 -15.87
C VAL A 7 -18.18 33.08 -16.52
N THR A 8 -17.01 32.78 -17.08
CA THR A 8 -16.70 31.45 -17.60
C THR A 8 -16.39 30.51 -16.44
N ALA A 9 -16.93 29.29 -16.49
CA ALA A 9 -16.61 28.25 -15.52
C ALA A 9 -15.30 27.56 -15.95
N ASP A 10 -14.23 27.81 -15.21
CA ASP A 10 -12.94 27.14 -15.41
C ASP A 10 -12.84 25.85 -14.59
N ILE A 11 -12.18 24.84 -15.14
CA ILE A 11 -11.89 23.61 -14.42
C ILE A 11 -10.75 23.89 -13.43
N LEU A 12 -11.04 23.79 -12.13
CA LEU A 12 -10.02 23.92 -11.09
C LEU A 12 -9.06 22.73 -11.14
N THR A 13 -7.77 23.02 -10.98
CA THR A 13 -6.77 22.00 -10.66
C THR A 13 -7.00 21.46 -9.25
N GLN A 14 -6.37 20.32 -8.94
CA GLN A 14 -6.50 19.70 -7.62
C GLN A 14 -6.01 20.62 -6.49
N ASP A 15 -4.89 21.31 -6.69
CA ASP A 15 -4.32 22.22 -5.68
C ASP A 15 -5.21 23.45 -5.45
N GLU A 16 -5.79 24.01 -6.50
CA GLU A 16 -6.73 25.14 -6.41
C GLU A 16 -8.00 24.75 -5.65
N MET A 17 -8.54 23.55 -5.91
CA MET A 17 -9.68 23.02 -5.19
C MET A 17 -9.37 22.80 -3.71
N ILE A 18 -8.22 22.20 -3.38
CA ILE A 18 -7.77 21.99 -1.99
C ILE A 18 -7.59 23.32 -1.28
N ASN A 19 -6.99 24.31 -1.93
CA ASN A 19 -6.82 25.63 -1.35
C ASN A 19 -8.18 26.28 -1.03
N TRP A 20 -9.13 26.21 -1.97
CA TRP A 20 -10.49 26.73 -1.73
C TRP A 20 -11.19 26.02 -0.56
N LEU A 21 -11.09 24.69 -0.47
CA LEU A 21 -11.67 23.91 0.64
C LEU A 21 -11.10 24.31 2.01
N LYS A 22 -9.85 24.79 2.08
CA LYS A 22 -9.22 25.27 3.33
C LYS A 22 -9.66 26.67 3.73
N THR A 23 -9.93 27.54 2.76
CA THR A 23 -10.10 28.98 3.02
C THR A 23 -11.56 29.46 2.91
N THR A 24 -12.44 28.63 2.33
CA THR A 24 -13.85 28.98 2.18
C THR A 24 -14.57 29.09 3.53
N ASP A 25 -15.48 30.03 3.64
CA ASP A 25 -16.36 30.25 4.79
C ASP A 25 -17.71 29.52 4.65
N ALA A 26 -17.88 28.76 3.57
CA ALA A 26 -19.06 27.94 3.32
C ALA A 26 -19.19 26.79 4.34
N LYS A 27 -20.42 26.43 4.68
CA LYS A 27 -20.71 25.21 5.46
C LYS A 27 -20.59 23.98 4.56
N LEU A 28 -19.51 23.22 4.71
CA LEU A 28 -19.24 22.02 3.91
C LEU A 28 -19.71 20.74 4.63
N THR A 29 -20.34 19.83 3.89
CA THR A 29 -20.62 18.46 4.32
C THR A 29 -19.86 17.51 3.41
N PHE A 30 -18.93 16.75 3.97
CA PHE A 30 -18.12 15.80 3.21
C PHE A 30 -18.80 14.42 3.19
N VAL A 31 -18.95 13.85 2.00
CA VAL A 31 -19.53 12.52 1.78
C VAL A 31 -18.52 11.70 0.98
N GLY A 32 -18.17 10.50 1.44
CA GLY A 32 -17.17 9.64 0.79
C GLY A 32 -15.84 9.55 1.55
N GLU A 33 -14.75 9.25 0.84
CA GLU A 33 -13.42 9.14 1.44
C GLU A 33 -12.89 10.51 1.93
N PRO A 34 -12.19 10.56 3.08
CA PRO A 34 -11.61 11.80 3.58
C PRO A 34 -10.54 12.36 2.63
N ILE A 35 -10.54 13.69 2.44
CA ILE A 35 -9.53 14.42 1.69
C ILE A 35 -8.36 14.71 2.65
N PRO A 36 -7.13 14.20 2.35
CA PRO A 36 -5.94 14.48 3.13
C PRO A 36 -5.72 15.97 3.38
N GLY A 37 -5.57 16.36 4.66
CA GLY A 37 -5.31 17.75 5.04
C GLY A 37 -6.50 18.71 4.93
N ILE A 38 -7.72 18.22 4.65
CA ILE A 38 -8.97 19.00 4.73
C ILE A 38 -9.86 18.44 5.86
N ASN A 39 -10.34 17.22 5.70
CA ASN A 39 -11.27 16.54 6.62
C ASN A 39 -10.74 15.17 7.06
N SER A 40 -9.43 14.98 6.94
CA SER A 40 -8.67 13.84 7.46
C SER A 40 -7.60 14.34 8.43
N PRO A 41 -7.34 13.64 9.56
CA PRO A 41 -6.23 13.94 10.46
C PRO A 41 -4.92 14.22 9.69
N ALA A 42 -4.19 15.25 10.10
CA ALA A 42 -2.87 15.55 9.54
C ALA A 42 -1.96 14.32 9.69
N GLY A 43 -1.47 13.79 8.56
CA GLY A 43 -0.66 12.56 8.51
C GLY A 43 -1.28 11.38 7.74
N LEU A 44 -2.52 11.49 7.25
CA LEU A 44 -3.15 10.45 6.41
C LEU A 44 -3.12 10.87 4.94
N VAL A 45 -2.11 10.39 4.20
CA VAL A 45 -1.97 10.56 2.75
C VAL A 45 -2.97 9.70 1.96
N SER A 46 -3.31 10.13 0.74
CA SER A 46 -4.12 9.37 -0.23
C SER A 46 -3.59 7.93 -0.41
N ARG A 47 -4.49 6.96 -0.51
CA ARG A 47 -4.27 5.50 -0.40
C ARG A 47 -3.33 4.86 -1.43
N GLU A 48 -2.70 5.62 -2.32
CA GLU A 48 -1.67 5.10 -3.23
C GLU A 48 -0.34 4.84 -2.52
N ALA A 49 0.00 5.63 -1.50
CA ALA A 49 1.23 5.45 -0.70
C ALA A 49 1.17 4.26 0.28
N LEU A 50 0.04 3.53 0.35
CA LEU A 50 -0.16 2.39 1.25
C LEU A 50 -0.33 1.05 0.52
N SER A 51 -0.31 1.07 -0.81
CA SER A 51 -0.39 -0.18 -1.58
C SER A 51 0.98 -0.86 -1.58
N THR A 52 1.00 -2.09 -1.09
CA THR A 52 2.19 -2.94 -1.10
C THR A 52 1.97 -4.02 -2.13
N THR A 53 2.88 -4.11 -3.10
CA THR A 53 2.98 -5.26 -3.97
C THR A 53 3.87 -6.29 -3.31
N VAL A 54 3.36 -7.51 -3.14
CA VAL A 54 4.11 -8.66 -2.64
C VAL A 54 4.08 -9.73 -3.70
N THR A 55 5.25 -10.24 -4.07
CA THR A 55 5.38 -11.45 -4.89
C THR A 55 5.98 -12.54 -4.03
N TYR A 56 5.31 -13.69 -3.93
CA TYR A 56 5.77 -14.81 -3.14
C TYR A 56 5.62 -16.11 -3.93
N CYS A 57 6.62 -16.98 -3.82
CA CYS A 57 6.70 -18.20 -4.62
C CYS A 57 7.01 -19.43 -3.79
N SER A 58 6.64 -20.59 -4.32
CA SER A 58 6.71 -21.88 -3.62
C SER A 58 8.06 -22.59 -3.71
N GLN A 59 8.97 -22.15 -4.58
CA GLN A 59 10.25 -22.81 -4.80
C GLN A 59 11.41 -21.82 -4.84
N ARG A 60 12.58 -22.36 -4.54
CA ARG A 60 13.86 -21.70 -4.72
C ARG A 60 14.78 -22.68 -5.44
N ILE A 61 15.39 -22.25 -6.54
CA ILE A 61 16.44 -23.00 -7.24
C ILE A 61 17.70 -22.14 -7.16
N ASP A 62 18.68 -22.60 -6.39
CA ASP A 62 19.90 -21.85 -6.08
C ASP A 62 19.64 -20.46 -5.50
N SER A 63 19.89 -19.38 -6.26
CA SER A 63 19.62 -17.99 -5.85
C SER A 63 18.33 -17.43 -6.45
N VAL A 64 17.58 -18.23 -7.22
CA VAL A 64 16.40 -17.77 -7.95
C VAL A 64 15.12 -18.19 -7.21
N CYS A 65 14.25 -17.21 -6.95
CA CYS A 65 12.90 -17.43 -6.45
C CYS A 65 11.95 -17.78 -7.60
N GLY A 66 11.14 -18.84 -7.46
CA GLY A 66 10.28 -19.28 -8.55
C GLY A 66 9.32 -20.42 -8.19
N GLY A 67 8.89 -21.17 -9.21
CA GLY A 67 7.83 -22.16 -9.08
C GLY A 67 6.45 -21.53 -9.19
N ALA A 68 5.51 -21.93 -8.33
CA ALA A 68 4.19 -21.31 -8.31
C ALA A 68 4.29 -19.99 -7.53
N CYS A 69 4.08 -18.87 -8.22
CA CYS A 69 4.14 -17.54 -7.64
C CYS A 69 2.75 -16.89 -7.60
N THR A 70 2.50 -16.13 -6.53
CA THR A 70 1.33 -15.28 -6.38
C THR A 70 1.79 -13.84 -6.19
N VAL A 71 1.06 -12.91 -6.81
CA VAL A 71 1.29 -11.47 -6.65
C VAL A 71 0.06 -10.86 -6.01
N TYR A 72 0.26 -10.18 -4.89
CA TYR A 72 -0.75 -9.36 -4.24
C TYR A 72 -0.37 -7.89 -4.41
N THR A 73 -1.33 -7.03 -4.73
CA THR A 73 -1.18 -5.57 -4.65
C THR A 73 -2.38 -5.01 -3.91
N GLY A 74 -2.14 -4.34 -2.79
CA GLY A 74 -3.22 -3.74 -2.00
C GLY A 74 -2.74 -3.21 -0.66
N GLY A 75 -3.69 -2.79 0.16
CA GLY A 75 -3.41 -2.22 1.48
C GLY A 75 -3.15 -3.26 2.57
N ALA A 76 -3.25 -2.84 3.83
CA ALA A 76 -3.00 -3.71 4.96
C ALA A 76 -3.96 -4.91 5.01
N THR A 77 -3.42 -6.12 5.09
CA THR A 77 -4.17 -7.37 5.16
C THR A 77 -3.29 -8.50 5.67
N CYS A 78 -3.91 -9.59 6.10
CA CYS A 78 -3.22 -10.86 6.30
C CYS A 78 -3.49 -11.77 5.10
N LEU A 79 -2.44 -12.15 4.38
CA LEU A 79 -2.51 -13.09 3.26
C LEU A 79 -2.25 -14.50 3.77
N ASP A 80 -3.11 -15.43 3.39
CA ASP A 80 -2.79 -16.86 3.49
C ASP A 80 -1.80 -17.20 2.36
N ALA A 81 -0.62 -17.65 2.72
CA ALA A 81 0.49 -17.86 1.81
C ALA A 81 1.22 -19.19 2.09
N PRO A 82 0.49 -20.33 2.21
CA PRO A 82 1.09 -21.61 2.55
C PRO A 82 2.09 -22.06 1.48
N ASN A 83 3.12 -22.76 1.93
CA ASN A 83 4.22 -23.28 1.09
C ASN A 83 5.06 -22.19 0.42
N THR A 84 5.05 -20.96 0.95
CA THR A 84 5.93 -19.89 0.45
C THR A 84 7.36 -20.16 0.91
N ASN A 85 8.30 -20.13 -0.03
CA ASN A 85 9.72 -20.34 0.21
C ASN A 85 10.57 -19.09 -0.03
N CYS A 86 10.04 -18.13 -0.78
CA CYS A 86 10.70 -16.87 -1.02
C CYS A 86 9.69 -15.80 -1.40
N LEU A 87 10.01 -14.54 -1.08
CA LEU A 87 9.16 -13.40 -1.40
C LEU A 87 9.95 -12.11 -1.59
N ALA A 88 9.37 -11.18 -2.34
CA ALA A 88 9.80 -9.79 -2.46
C ALA A 88 8.58 -8.89 -2.24
N ALA A 89 8.81 -7.67 -1.76
CA ALA A 89 7.75 -6.69 -1.60
C ALA A 89 8.24 -5.26 -1.83
N THR A 90 7.33 -4.37 -2.22
CA THR A 90 7.62 -2.94 -2.42
C THR A 90 7.67 -2.14 -1.11
N ASN A 91 7.11 -2.69 -0.03
CA ASN A 91 7.22 -2.16 1.33
C ASN A 91 7.57 -3.30 2.28
N ASN A 92 7.97 -2.96 3.51
CA ASN A 92 8.26 -3.96 4.53
C ASN A 92 7.00 -4.77 4.84
N VAL A 93 7.14 -6.09 4.90
CA VAL A 93 6.05 -7.04 5.23
C VAL A 93 6.51 -8.01 6.29
N GLY A 94 5.57 -8.52 7.08
CA GLY A 94 5.82 -9.64 7.99
C GLY A 94 5.60 -10.97 7.28
N PHE A 95 6.49 -11.94 7.45
CA PHE A 95 6.27 -13.32 7.02
C PHE A 95 6.27 -14.24 8.24
N CYS A 96 5.22 -15.05 8.36
CA CYS A 96 4.91 -15.80 9.58
C CYS A 96 4.88 -17.31 9.31
N SER A 97 5.34 -18.09 10.29
CA SER A 97 5.39 -19.56 10.22
C SER A 97 4.04 -20.24 10.49
N SER A 98 2.97 -19.47 10.73
CA SER A 98 1.62 -19.98 10.97
C SER A 98 0.61 -19.23 10.12
N SER A 99 -0.55 -19.83 9.87
CA SER A 99 -1.64 -19.16 9.16
C SER A 99 -2.24 -18.01 10.00
N GLY A 100 -2.98 -17.12 9.34
CA GLY A 100 -3.64 -16.01 10.02
C GLY A 100 -2.70 -14.95 10.63
N CYS A 101 -1.46 -14.87 10.15
CA CYS A 101 -0.44 -13.89 10.58
C CYS A 101 -0.16 -13.92 12.08
N GLY A 102 -0.24 -15.11 12.68
CA GLY A 102 0.14 -15.37 14.06
C GLY A 102 1.44 -16.18 14.17
N GLY A 103 1.77 -16.58 15.40
CA GLY A 103 2.96 -17.38 15.68
C GLY A 103 4.26 -16.56 15.60
N SER A 104 5.31 -17.16 15.05
CA SER A 104 6.61 -16.49 14.85
C SER A 104 6.62 -15.78 13.51
N CYS A 105 6.82 -14.46 13.54
CA CYS A 105 6.87 -13.61 12.34
C CYS A 105 8.20 -12.86 12.30
N ASN A 106 8.77 -12.74 11.11
CA ASN A 106 9.95 -11.92 10.84
C ASN A 106 9.59 -10.84 9.81
N GLN A 107 10.33 -9.74 9.84
CA GLN A 107 10.14 -8.66 8.87
C GLN A 107 11.02 -8.89 7.64
N LEU A 108 10.51 -8.56 6.46
CA LEU A 108 11.27 -8.65 5.22
C LEU A 108 12.57 -7.83 5.27
N SER A 109 12.55 -6.68 5.94
CA SER A 109 13.73 -5.84 6.19
C SER A 109 14.86 -6.56 6.95
N THR A 110 14.54 -7.64 7.67
CA THR A 110 15.50 -8.46 8.42
C THR A 110 15.90 -9.74 7.68
N CYS A 111 15.71 -9.77 6.35
CA CYS A 111 16.00 -10.93 5.51
C CYS A 111 17.41 -11.50 5.78
N GLY A 112 17.48 -12.73 6.28
CA GLY A 112 18.75 -13.39 6.59
C GLY A 112 19.49 -13.89 5.35
N THR A 113 18.78 -14.31 4.30
CA THR A 113 19.38 -14.79 3.05
C THR A 113 18.68 -14.15 1.87
N GLN A 114 19.33 -13.14 1.29
CA GLN A 114 18.88 -12.49 0.07
C GLN A 114 19.09 -13.41 -1.15
N LEU A 115 18.18 -13.30 -2.09
CA LEU A 115 18.14 -13.99 -3.37
C LEU A 115 18.26 -12.96 -4.49
N ASP A 116 18.34 -13.43 -5.73
CA ASP A 116 18.40 -12.57 -6.90
C ASP A 116 17.15 -11.69 -7.00
N ASP A 117 17.28 -10.54 -7.69
CA ASP A 117 16.19 -9.58 -7.95
C ASP A 117 15.49 -9.02 -6.71
N GLY A 118 16.18 -9.01 -5.56
CA GLY A 118 15.67 -8.44 -4.31
C GLY A 118 14.69 -9.35 -3.56
N TYR A 119 14.61 -10.63 -3.93
CA TYR A 119 13.86 -11.62 -3.18
C TYR A 119 14.56 -12.01 -1.88
N CYS A 120 13.78 -12.43 -0.91
CA CYS A 120 14.26 -13.01 0.33
C CYS A 120 13.94 -14.51 0.37
N TYR A 121 14.86 -15.31 0.88
CA TYR A 121 14.57 -16.69 1.23
C TYR A 121 13.81 -16.74 2.56
N THR A 122 12.57 -17.23 2.50
CA THR A 122 11.61 -17.23 3.61
C THR A 122 10.95 -18.60 3.71
N PRO A 123 11.72 -19.67 4.02
CA PRO A 123 11.18 -21.02 4.12
C PRO A 123 10.09 -21.10 5.19
N ASP A 124 9.20 -22.08 5.04
CA ASP A 124 8.11 -22.38 5.97
C ASP A 124 7.09 -21.24 6.18
N THR A 125 7.10 -20.21 5.34
CA THR A 125 6.13 -19.13 5.41
C THR A 125 4.73 -19.67 5.12
N GLN A 126 3.81 -19.41 6.05
CA GLN A 126 2.40 -19.82 5.97
C GLN A 126 1.47 -18.62 5.78
N SER A 127 1.85 -17.44 6.23
CA SER A 127 1.09 -16.21 5.98
C SER A 127 1.98 -14.99 5.89
N ILE A 128 1.48 -13.96 5.21
CA ILE A 128 2.18 -12.69 4.99
C ILE A 128 1.30 -11.57 5.54
N LEU A 129 1.82 -10.85 6.52
CA LEU A 129 1.19 -9.65 7.05
C LEU A 129 1.65 -8.46 6.21
N VAL A 130 0.71 -7.86 5.49
CA VAL A 130 0.88 -6.64 4.71
C VAL A 130 0.35 -5.47 5.55
N GLY A 131 1.12 -4.41 5.72
CA GLY A 131 0.78 -3.27 6.59
C GLY A 131 1.95 -2.32 6.79
N ASN A 132 1.71 -1.20 7.49
CA ASN A 132 2.78 -0.25 7.84
C ASN A 132 3.52 -0.74 9.08
N TYR A 133 4.80 -1.06 8.94
CA TYR A 133 5.74 -1.33 10.03
C TYR A 133 6.96 -0.44 9.89
#